data_AF-A0A380QDP1-F1
#
_entry.id   AF-A0A380QDP1-F1
#
_cell.length_a   1.000
_cell.length_b   1.000
_cell.length_c   1.000
_cell.angle_alpha   90.00
_cell.angle_beta   90.00
_cell.angle_gamma   90.00
#
_symmetry.space_group_name_H-M   'P 1'
#
loop_
_entity.id
_entity.type
_entity.pdbx_description
1 polymer ?
#
loop_
_entity_poly.entity_id
_entity_poly.type
_entity_poly.pdbx_seq_one_letter_code
_entity_poly.pdbx_strand_id
1 'polypeptide(L)'
;MINPNIAHLLGISRKTTATKQPTTKKAGSLMKNFSHLWGSRADASVDIVDTDKQQSKAVSIAKPSQHSRSHNVAISDEAKASPVLATRLLKDTDLSSSKIKKRLAEDPEALSVFTQKFMEQCDPTWEFQGDEEKAMTALTYSSGNSDTNGYFAARQKATKTLAKMVEPMTEDETQAMIERNRQRMNAADPNTPDNVEARKQAEEEFNQEMAHASARRNDRLRATGVMLRGDAKRVSGEIVAPHGETASIKANLDAGMSPTALTRP
;
A
#
# COMPACT_ATOMS: atom_id res chain seq x y z
N MET A 1 21.40 -26.32 40.76
CA MET A 1 20.00 -26.77 40.70
C MET A 1 19.34 -26.00 39.56
N ILE A 2 18.94 -26.73 38.52
CA ILE A 2 18.56 -26.21 37.19
C ILE A 2 17.05 -26.41 37.02
N ASN A 3 16.35 -25.36 36.58
CA ASN A 3 14.92 -25.31 36.31
C ASN A 3 14.49 -26.23 35.15
N PRO A 4 13.43 -27.05 35.29
CA PRO A 4 12.82 -27.74 34.17
C PRO A 4 11.37 -27.29 33.96
N ASN A 5 11.09 -26.56 32.87
CA ASN A 5 9.88 -26.80 32.09
C ASN A 5 9.94 -26.15 30.70
N ILE A 6 10.65 -26.81 29.78
CA ILE A 6 10.55 -26.64 28.34
C ILE A 6 9.69 -27.81 27.85
N ALA A 7 8.37 -27.63 27.76
CA ALA A 7 7.46 -28.67 27.25
C ALA A 7 6.21 -28.12 26.54
N HIS A 8 6.26 -26.88 26.02
CA HIS A 8 5.13 -26.32 25.27
C HIS A 8 5.52 -25.75 23.90
N LEU A 9 6.55 -26.33 23.28
CA LEU A 9 7.12 -25.88 21.99
C LEU A 9 6.92 -26.85 20.81
N LEU A 10 6.00 -27.83 20.86
CA LEU A 10 5.63 -28.60 19.68
C LEU A 10 4.14 -28.94 19.70
N GLY A 11 3.36 -28.22 18.89
CA GLY A 11 1.93 -28.41 18.79
C GLY A 11 1.55 -29.76 18.18
N ILE A 12 0.50 -30.38 18.72
CA ILE A 12 -0.54 -31.14 18.00
C ILE A 12 -1.84 -31.07 18.84
N SER A 13 -2.94 -31.00 18.10
CA SER A 13 -4.29 -30.51 18.40
C SER A 13 -5.28 -31.54 18.97
N ARG A 14 -6.34 -31.00 19.63
CA ARG A 14 -7.79 -31.39 19.67
C ARG A 14 -8.33 -31.40 21.13
N LYS A 15 -9.53 -30.94 21.50
CA LYS A 15 -10.79 -30.56 20.82
C LYS A 15 -11.72 -29.83 21.83
N THR A 16 -12.39 -28.77 21.36
CA THR A 16 -13.80 -28.36 21.58
C THR A 16 -14.46 -28.35 22.97
N THR A 17 -14.96 -27.18 23.39
CA THR A 17 -16.37 -26.97 23.78
C THR A 17 -16.82 -25.54 23.43
N ALA A 18 -17.89 -25.45 22.65
CA ALA A 18 -18.49 -24.22 22.14
C ALA A 18 -19.59 -23.70 23.08
N THR A 19 -19.65 -22.39 23.28
CA THR A 19 -20.78 -21.70 23.90
C THR A 19 -21.53 -20.91 22.81
N LYS A 20 -22.81 -21.22 22.66
CA LYS A 20 -23.72 -20.79 21.59
C LYS A 20 -24.06 -19.30 21.68
N GLN A 21 -23.96 -18.59 20.55
CA GLN A 21 -24.75 -17.40 20.24
C GLN A 21 -26.15 -17.80 19.74
N PRO A 22 -27.20 -17.00 20.00
CA PRO A 22 -28.56 -17.32 19.59
C PRO A 22 -28.82 -17.02 18.12
N THR A 23 -29.56 -17.94 17.50
CA THR A 23 -30.04 -17.95 16.12
C THR A 23 -31.26 -17.06 15.91
N THR A 24 -31.34 -16.38 14.76
CA THR A 24 -32.61 -16.11 14.05
C THR A 24 -32.47 -16.45 12.56
N LYS A 25 -33.61 -16.80 11.96
CA LYS A 25 -33.75 -17.77 10.87
C LYS A 25 -33.84 -17.10 9.49
N LYS A 26 -33.35 -17.85 8.49
CA LYS A 26 -33.78 -17.97 7.08
C LYS A 26 -34.64 -16.83 6.49
N ALA A 27 -34.07 -16.10 5.54
CA ALA A 27 -34.79 -15.55 4.39
C ALA A 27 -34.09 -16.06 3.12
N GLY A 28 -34.90 -16.54 2.17
CA GLY A 28 -34.48 -17.32 1.01
C GLY A 28 -33.64 -16.55 0.00
N SER A 29 -32.79 -17.33 -0.67
CA SER A 29 -32.18 -17.10 -1.96
C SER A 29 -33.10 -16.35 -2.93
N LEU A 30 -32.81 -15.07 -3.21
CA LEU A 30 -33.29 -14.39 -4.41
C LEU A 30 -32.59 -13.05 -4.74
N MET A 31 -31.27 -13.01 -4.92
CA MET A 31 -30.61 -11.92 -5.69
C MET A 31 -29.44 -12.51 -6.48
N LYS A 32 -29.72 -13.02 -7.68
CA LYS A 32 -29.49 -12.34 -8.97
C LYS A 32 -28.01 -12.10 -9.25
N ASN A 33 -27.40 -13.10 -9.87
CA ASN A 33 -26.09 -13.07 -10.49
C ASN A 33 -26.06 -12.06 -11.64
N PHE A 34 -25.33 -10.96 -11.49
CA PHE A 34 -25.08 -9.96 -12.54
C PHE A 34 -23.99 -10.39 -13.56
N SER A 35 -23.79 -11.70 -13.74
CA SER A 35 -22.79 -12.27 -14.67
C SER A 35 -23.19 -12.20 -16.15
N HIS A 36 -24.31 -11.58 -16.49
CA HIS A 36 -24.79 -11.37 -17.85
C HIS A 36 -24.56 -9.93 -18.38
N LEU A 37 -23.96 -9.05 -17.57
CA LEU A 37 -23.61 -7.68 -17.98
C LEU A 37 -22.21 -7.57 -18.63
N TRP A 38 -21.37 -8.59 -18.52
CA TRP A 38 -20.07 -8.66 -19.19
C TRP A 38 -19.96 -9.95 -19.99
N GLY A 39 -20.60 -9.95 -21.15
CA GLY A 39 -20.42 -10.98 -22.16
C GLY A 39 -19.02 -10.91 -22.76
N SER A 40 -18.27 -11.99 -22.60
CA SER A 40 -17.03 -12.29 -23.30
C SER A 40 -17.20 -12.14 -24.82
N ARG A 41 -16.30 -11.38 -25.46
CA ARG A 41 -15.91 -11.60 -26.85
C ARG A 41 -14.59 -12.36 -26.83
N ALA A 42 -14.67 -13.67 -27.06
CA ALA A 42 -13.57 -14.46 -27.58
C ALA A 42 -13.85 -14.67 -29.08
N ASP A 43 -12.91 -14.26 -29.94
CA ASP A 43 -12.35 -15.08 -31.01
C ASP A 43 -11.49 -14.23 -31.94
N ALA A 44 -10.21 -14.59 -32.02
CA ALA A 44 -9.49 -14.76 -33.29
C ALA A 44 -8.05 -15.18 -32.97
N SER A 45 -7.87 -16.50 -32.83
CA SER A 45 -6.59 -17.17 -32.94
C SER A 45 -6.09 -17.05 -34.39
N VAL A 46 -4.88 -16.53 -34.59
CA VAL A 46 -4.10 -16.77 -35.81
C VAL A 46 -2.68 -17.11 -35.37
N ASP A 47 -2.38 -18.40 -35.40
CA ASP A 47 -1.01 -18.90 -35.54
C ASP A 47 -0.58 -18.66 -36.99
N ILE A 48 0.59 -18.05 -37.21
CA ILE A 48 1.55 -18.48 -38.24
C ILE A 48 2.98 -18.09 -37.78
N VAL A 49 3.81 -19.13 -37.85
CA VAL A 49 5.20 -19.38 -37.46
C VAL A 49 6.28 -18.47 -38.09
N ASP A 50 7.37 -18.28 -37.32
CA ASP A 50 8.79 -17.96 -37.59
C ASP A 50 9.21 -17.20 -38.86
N THR A 51 10.06 -16.18 -38.69
CA THR A 51 11.53 -16.28 -38.88
C THR A 51 12.20 -14.89 -38.84
N ASP A 52 13.42 -14.89 -38.31
CA ASP A 52 14.52 -13.93 -38.47
C ASP A 52 14.81 -12.83 -37.41
N LYS A 53 15.94 -13.10 -36.75
CA LYS A 53 16.81 -12.16 -36.04
C LYS A 53 17.01 -10.90 -36.86
N GLN A 54 16.70 -9.75 -36.28
CA GLN A 54 17.59 -8.60 -36.37
C GLN A 54 17.49 -7.73 -35.13
N GLN A 55 18.62 -7.72 -34.43
CA GLN A 55 18.94 -6.99 -33.23
C GLN A 55 18.99 -5.50 -33.55
N SER A 56 17.82 -4.86 -33.66
CA SER A 56 17.74 -3.41 -33.67
C SER A 56 17.79 -2.95 -32.22
N LYS A 57 18.80 -2.13 -31.92
CA LYS A 57 19.00 -1.42 -30.67
C LYS A 57 17.82 -0.46 -30.50
N ALA A 58 16.69 -0.98 -30.01
CA ALA A 58 15.54 -0.18 -29.68
C ALA A 58 15.98 0.77 -28.57
N VAL A 59 16.15 2.04 -28.93
CA VAL A 59 16.15 3.14 -27.96
C VAL A 59 14.77 3.09 -27.33
N SER A 60 14.65 2.32 -26.25
CA SER A 60 13.50 2.37 -25.36
C SER A 60 13.44 3.79 -24.83
N ILE A 61 12.58 4.60 -25.43
CA ILE A 61 12.14 5.87 -24.85
C ILE A 61 11.59 5.49 -23.49
N ALA A 62 12.36 5.81 -22.45
CA ALA A 62 12.05 5.45 -21.09
C ALA A 62 10.63 5.97 -20.80
N LYS A 63 9.74 5.06 -20.41
CA LYS A 63 8.58 5.50 -19.63
C LYS A 63 9.15 6.28 -18.44
N PRO A 64 8.64 7.48 -18.12
CA PRO A 64 9.23 8.39 -17.13
C PRO A 64 9.30 7.83 -15.69
N SER A 65 8.88 6.59 -15.47
CA SER A 65 8.81 5.91 -14.18
C SER A 65 9.78 4.70 -14.07
N GLN A 66 10.59 4.40 -15.10
CA GLN A 66 11.47 3.23 -15.05
C GLN A 66 12.90 3.61 -14.66
N HIS A 67 13.23 3.43 -13.39
CA HIS A 67 14.60 3.53 -12.88
C HIS A 67 15.57 2.61 -13.61
N SER A 68 16.85 2.98 -13.64
CA SER A 68 17.88 2.18 -14.30
C SER A 68 18.06 0.79 -13.68
N ARG A 69 18.72 -0.08 -14.45
CA ARG A 69 19.12 -1.42 -14.01
C ARG A 69 19.85 -1.39 -12.67
N SER A 70 20.79 -0.46 -12.52
CA SER A 70 21.63 -0.34 -11.33
C SER A 70 20.85 0.15 -10.12
N HIS A 71 19.94 1.11 -10.28
CA HIS A 71 19.05 1.55 -9.20
C HIS A 71 18.18 0.38 -8.70
N ASN A 72 17.54 -0.35 -9.63
CA ASN A 72 16.65 -1.46 -9.28
C ASN A 72 17.34 -2.58 -8.49
N VAL A 73 18.61 -2.84 -8.77
CA VAL A 73 19.42 -3.79 -8.01
C VAL A 73 19.87 -3.17 -6.69
N ALA A 74 20.35 -1.92 -6.69
CA ALA A 74 20.90 -1.26 -5.49
C ALA A 74 19.88 -1.10 -4.35
N ILE A 75 18.59 -0.92 -4.65
CA ILE A 75 17.53 -0.80 -3.62
C ILE A 75 17.12 -2.17 -3.05
N SER A 76 17.39 -3.26 -3.77
CA SER A 76 16.92 -4.59 -3.39
C SER A 76 17.58 -5.09 -2.11
N ASP A 77 16.84 -5.88 -1.33
CA ASP A 77 17.34 -6.37 -0.04
C ASP A 77 18.43 -7.43 -0.23
N GLU A 78 18.41 -8.17 -1.34
CA GLU A 78 19.45 -9.12 -1.72
C GLU A 78 20.78 -8.40 -2.01
N ALA A 79 20.75 -7.24 -2.68
CA ALA A 79 21.96 -6.46 -2.92
C ALA A 79 22.53 -5.84 -1.63
N LYS A 80 21.68 -5.54 -0.64
CA LYS A 80 22.13 -5.10 0.69
C LYS A 80 22.73 -6.25 1.50
N ALA A 81 22.24 -7.48 1.32
CA ALA A 81 22.80 -8.66 1.96
C ALA A 81 24.22 -8.95 1.45
N SER A 82 24.40 -8.97 0.12
CA SER A 82 25.68 -9.28 -0.54
C SER A 82 26.14 -8.15 -1.49
N PRO A 83 26.65 -7.02 -0.94
CA PRO A 83 26.93 -5.82 -1.75
C PRO A 83 28.14 -6.00 -2.67
N VAL A 84 29.15 -6.78 -2.26
CA VAL A 84 30.33 -7.04 -3.10
C VAL A 84 29.94 -7.83 -4.35
N LEU A 85 29.14 -8.90 -4.19
CA LEU A 85 28.61 -9.67 -5.31
C LEU A 85 27.72 -8.81 -6.22
N ALA A 86 26.84 -7.98 -5.66
CA ALA A 86 25.98 -7.10 -6.43
C ALA A 86 26.76 -6.10 -7.29
N THR A 87 27.77 -5.44 -6.71
CA THR A 87 28.63 -4.52 -7.48
C THR A 87 29.42 -5.22 -8.57
N ARG A 88 29.86 -6.47 -8.32
CA ARG A 88 30.57 -7.28 -9.31
C ARG A 88 29.64 -7.70 -10.45
N LEU A 89 28.47 -8.25 -10.16
CA LEU A 89 27.49 -8.64 -11.18
C LEU A 89 27.04 -7.45 -12.04
N LEU A 90 26.89 -6.27 -11.45
CA LEU A 90 26.53 -5.05 -12.19
C LEU A 90 27.65 -4.59 -13.14
N LYS A 91 28.92 -4.81 -12.81
CA LYS A 91 30.07 -4.41 -13.63
C LYS A 91 30.44 -5.45 -14.68
N ASP A 92 30.44 -6.72 -14.28
CA ASP A 92 30.99 -7.82 -15.07
C ASP A 92 29.95 -8.42 -16.02
N THR A 93 28.66 -8.18 -15.79
CA THR A 93 27.59 -8.82 -16.56
C THR A 93 26.53 -7.84 -17.04
N ASP A 94 26.03 -8.08 -18.26
CA ASP A 94 24.88 -7.38 -18.86
C ASP A 94 23.54 -8.04 -18.52
N LEU A 95 23.48 -8.80 -17.41
CA LEU A 95 22.25 -9.46 -16.98
C LEU A 95 21.19 -8.43 -16.59
N SER A 96 19.91 -8.78 -16.82
CA SER A 96 18.78 -7.96 -16.37
C SER A 96 18.75 -7.87 -14.83
N SER A 97 18.16 -6.79 -14.30
CA SER A 97 18.03 -6.58 -12.85
C SER A 97 17.34 -7.76 -12.15
N SER A 98 16.33 -8.37 -12.76
CA SER A 98 15.64 -9.54 -12.22
C SER A 98 16.54 -10.77 -12.12
N LYS A 99 17.39 -11.01 -13.11
CA LYS A 99 18.31 -12.15 -13.12
C LYS A 99 19.47 -11.95 -12.14
N ILE A 100 19.93 -10.70 -11.97
CA ILE A 100 20.91 -10.35 -10.95
C ILE A 100 20.33 -10.59 -9.55
N LYS A 101 19.10 -10.16 -9.26
CA LYS A 101 18.45 -10.41 -7.96
C LYS A 101 18.33 -11.89 -7.64
N LYS A 102 17.96 -12.72 -8.62
CA LYS A 102 17.91 -14.19 -8.44
C LYS A 102 19.27 -14.76 -8.05
N ARG A 103 20.33 -14.37 -8.77
CA ARG A 103 21.69 -14.79 -8.41
C ARG A 103 22.12 -14.31 -7.03
N LEU A 104 21.78 -13.08 -6.65
CA LEU A 104 22.07 -12.57 -5.31
C LEU A 104 21.34 -13.33 -4.19
N ALA A 105 20.23 -14.00 -4.50
CA ALA A 105 19.51 -14.83 -3.54
C ALA A 105 20.01 -16.28 -3.48
N GLU A 106 20.60 -16.79 -4.57
CA GLU A 106 21.09 -18.16 -4.69
C GLU A 106 22.58 -18.29 -4.34
N ASP A 107 23.40 -17.31 -4.73
CA ASP A 107 24.84 -17.34 -4.61
C ASP A 107 25.32 -16.80 -3.23
N PRO A 108 26.39 -17.39 -2.65
CA PRO A 108 26.97 -16.90 -1.40
C PRO A 108 27.64 -15.52 -1.57
N GLU A 109 27.93 -14.86 -0.45
CA GLU A 109 28.57 -13.54 -0.48
C GLU A 109 29.96 -13.59 -1.13
N ALA A 110 30.13 -12.86 -2.24
CA ALA A 110 31.42 -12.76 -2.89
C ALA A 110 32.42 -11.97 -2.02
N LEU A 111 33.61 -12.51 -1.89
CA LEU A 111 34.72 -11.84 -1.22
C LEU A 111 35.45 -10.88 -2.16
N SER A 112 36.12 -9.89 -1.57
CA SER A 112 37.03 -9.04 -2.31
C SER A 112 38.31 -9.79 -2.67
N VAL A 113 38.95 -9.43 -3.79
CA VAL A 113 40.24 -10.02 -4.20
C VAL A 113 41.30 -9.84 -3.12
N PHE A 114 41.28 -8.72 -2.38
CA PHE A 114 42.20 -8.48 -1.28
C PHE A 114 41.96 -9.48 -0.13
N THR A 115 40.71 -9.60 0.31
CA THR A 115 40.31 -10.52 1.39
C THR A 115 40.64 -11.96 1.04
N GLN A 116 40.36 -12.37 -0.20
CA GLN A 116 40.67 -13.71 -0.69
C GLN A 116 42.18 -13.98 -0.62
N LYS A 117 43.02 -13.09 -1.16
CA LYS A 117 44.48 -13.25 -1.12
C LYS A 117 45.06 -13.23 0.29
N PHE A 118 44.49 -12.41 1.18
CA PHE A 118 44.90 -12.34 2.57
C PHE A 118 44.62 -13.67 3.28
N MET A 119 43.40 -14.20 3.12
CA MET A 119 43.01 -15.46 3.76
C MET A 119 43.77 -16.66 3.17
N GLU A 120 44.04 -16.67 1.86
CA GLU A 120 44.90 -17.68 1.21
C GLU A 120 46.30 -17.77 1.84
N GLN A 121 46.84 -16.65 2.31
CA GLN A 121 48.18 -16.61 2.93
C GLN A 121 48.16 -16.91 4.43
N CYS A 122 47.06 -16.59 5.11
CA CYS A 122 46.97 -16.66 6.57
C CYS A 122 46.29 -17.92 7.10
N ASP A 123 45.41 -18.55 6.32
CA ASP A 123 44.64 -19.72 6.73
C ASP A 123 44.98 -20.94 5.84
N PRO A 124 45.73 -21.94 6.36
CA PRO A 124 46.06 -23.15 5.62
C PRO A 124 44.84 -23.99 5.19
N THR A 125 43.70 -23.81 5.84
CA THR A 125 42.47 -24.55 5.51
C THR A 125 41.64 -23.87 4.42
N TRP A 126 42.03 -22.66 4.00
CA TRP A 126 41.27 -21.81 3.10
C TRP A 126 40.93 -22.48 1.77
N GLU A 127 41.87 -23.19 1.15
CA GLU A 127 41.65 -23.82 -0.16
C GLU A 127 40.60 -24.94 -0.11
N PHE A 128 40.42 -25.59 1.03
CA PHE A 128 39.49 -26.71 1.21
C PHE A 128 38.06 -26.25 1.54
N GLN A 129 37.88 -24.97 1.90
CA GLN A 129 36.58 -24.41 2.25
C GLN A 129 35.74 -24.11 1.00
N GLY A 130 34.43 -24.30 1.11
CA GLY A 130 33.45 -23.84 0.12
C GLY A 130 33.31 -22.31 0.10
N ASP A 131 32.62 -21.74 -0.90
CA ASP A 131 32.48 -20.28 -1.02
C ASP A 131 31.72 -19.64 0.16
N GLU A 132 30.70 -20.31 0.69
CA GLU A 132 29.97 -19.87 1.88
C GLU A 132 30.83 -19.94 3.15
N GLU A 133 31.57 -21.05 3.33
CA GLU A 133 32.48 -21.22 4.45
C GLU A 133 33.60 -20.18 4.42
N LYS A 134 34.18 -19.91 3.23
CA LYS A 134 35.17 -18.84 3.03
C LYS A 134 34.63 -17.48 3.46
N ALA A 135 33.39 -17.16 3.09
CA ALA A 135 32.76 -15.91 3.49
C ALA A 135 32.60 -15.82 5.01
N MET A 136 32.15 -16.90 5.66
CA MET A 136 32.00 -16.99 7.12
C MET A 136 33.34 -16.91 7.85
N THR A 137 34.38 -17.61 7.38
CA THR A 137 35.72 -17.58 7.94
C THR A 137 36.33 -16.18 7.82
N ALA A 138 36.20 -15.54 6.65
CA ALA A 138 36.67 -14.17 6.45
C ALA A 138 35.94 -13.17 7.37
N LEU A 139 34.62 -13.29 7.51
CA LEU A 139 33.83 -12.47 8.44
C LEU A 139 34.29 -12.66 9.89
N THR A 140 34.48 -13.91 10.31
CA THR A 140 34.90 -14.27 11.66
C THR A 140 36.29 -13.70 11.96
N TYR A 141 37.23 -13.87 11.04
CA TYR A 141 38.58 -13.32 11.16
C TYR A 141 38.57 -11.80 11.25
N SER A 142 37.78 -11.13 10.39
CA SER A 142 37.63 -9.68 10.38
C SER A 142 37.11 -9.15 11.72
N SER A 143 36.10 -9.82 12.28
CA SER A 143 35.47 -9.45 13.54
C SER A 143 36.43 -9.57 14.74
N GLY A 144 37.32 -10.57 14.72
CA GLY A 144 38.32 -10.77 15.78
C GLY A 144 39.58 -9.91 15.64
N ASN A 145 39.91 -9.49 14.42
CA ASN A 145 41.20 -8.88 14.09
C ASN A 145 41.08 -7.49 13.47
N SER A 146 40.10 -6.69 13.90
CA SER A 146 39.91 -5.29 13.49
C SER A 146 39.90 -5.07 11.97
N ASP A 147 39.28 -6.00 11.24
CA ASP A 147 39.18 -5.97 9.77
C ASP A 147 40.53 -5.93 9.02
N THR A 148 41.57 -6.56 9.57
CA THR A 148 42.88 -6.68 8.91
C THR A 148 42.82 -7.37 7.54
N ASN A 149 41.88 -8.30 7.34
CA ASN A 149 41.62 -8.94 6.04
C ASN A 149 40.74 -8.10 5.09
N GLY A 150 40.29 -6.92 5.52
CA GLY A 150 39.55 -5.94 4.71
C GLY A 150 38.16 -6.38 4.27
N TYR A 151 37.58 -7.40 4.90
CA TYR A 151 36.24 -7.89 4.61
C TYR A 151 35.17 -6.79 4.80
N PHE A 152 35.12 -6.14 5.96
CA PHE A 152 34.14 -5.06 6.22
C PHE A 152 34.42 -3.83 5.37
N ALA A 153 35.69 -3.45 5.19
CA ALA A 153 36.10 -2.34 4.36
C ALA A 153 35.62 -2.51 2.90
N ALA A 154 35.78 -3.72 2.34
CA ALA A 154 35.28 -4.04 1.01
C ALA A 154 33.75 -3.98 0.94
N ARG A 155 33.06 -4.55 1.92
CA ARG A 155 31.60 -4.56 2.02
C ARG A 155 31.03 -3.13 2.12
N GLN A 156 31.64 -2.28 2.93
CA GLN A 156 31.28 -0.87 3.08
C GLN A 156 31.52 -0.07 1.82
N LYS A 157 32.67 -0.29 1.14
CA LYS A 157 32.95 0.36 -0.14
C LYS A 157 31.94 -0.06 -1.21
N ALA A 158 31.58 -1.35 -1.28
CA ALA A 158 30.57 -1.86 -2.19
C ALA A 158 29.19 -1.24 -1.90
N THR A 159 28.80 -1.18 -0.62
CA THR A 159 27.54 -0.54 -0.18
C THR A 159 27.49 0.94 -0.59
N LYS A 160 28.57 1.70 -0.36
CA LYS A 160 28.67 3.10 -0.82
C LYS A 160 28.61 3.23 -2.34
N THR A 161 29.14 2.25 -3.08
CA THR A 161 29.08 2.23 -4.55
C THR A 161 27.66 2.01 -5.04
N LEU A 162 26.93 1.06 -4.42
CA LEU A 162 25.51 0.81 -4.72
C LEU A 162 24.66 2.04 -4.39
N ALA A 163 24.90 2.69 -3.24
CA ALA A 163 24.17 3.90 -2.86
C ALA A 163 24.34 5.05 -3.88
N LYS A 164 25.51 5.17 -4.51
CA LYS A 164 25.75 6.15 -5.59
C LYS A 164 25.02 5.81 -6.89
N MET A 165 24.63 4.54 -7.07
CA MET A 165 23.86 4.09 -8.23
C MET A 165 22.35 4.23 -8.02
N VAL A 166 21.91 4.60 -6.82
CA VAL A 166 20.50 4.87 -6.53
C VAL A 166 20.13 6.23 -7.11
N GLU A 167 19.35 6.19 -8.18
CA GLU A 167 18.68 7.37 -8.74
C GLU A 167 17.72 8.00 -7.71
N PRO A 168 17.57 9.34 -7.71
CA PRO A 168 16.56 10.01 -6.91
C PRO A 168 15.15 9.52 -7.28
N MET A 169 14.21 9.58 -6.34
CA MET A 169 12.81 9.26 -6.62
C MET A 169 12.25 10.19 -7.70
N THR A 170 11.46 9.62 -8.59
CA THR A 170 10.71 10.38 -9.60
C THR A 170 9.62 11.22 -8.94
N GLU A 171 9.13 12.26 -9.62
CA GLU A 171 8.04 13.11 -9.10
C GLU A 171 6.79 12.28 -8.77
N ASP A 172 6.45 11.30 -9.62
CA ASP A 172 5.29 10.43 -9.43
C ASP A 172 5.42 9.56 -8.17
N GLU A 173 6.60 9.01 -7.92
CA GLU A 173 6.88 8.24 -6.69
C GLU A 173 6.86 9.12 -5.45
N THR A 174 7.35 10.35 -5.58
CA THR A 174 7.31 11.33 -4.49
C THR A 174 5.87 11.69 -4.15
N GLN A 175 5.02 11.92 -5.16
CA GLN A 175 3.59 12.16 -4.96
C GLN A 175 2.90 10.95 -4.32
N ALA A 176 3.17 9.74 -4.80
CA ALA A 176 2.61 8.51 -4.23
C ALA A 176 3.04 8.32 -2.76
N MET A 177 4.28 8.67 -2.41
CA MET A 177 4.76 8.65 -1.03
C MET A 177 4.03 9.69 -0.17
N ILE A 178 3.87 10.92 -0.66
CA ILE A 178 3.13 11.98 0.04
C ILE A 178 1.68 11.55 0.27
N GLU A 179 1.02 11.00 -0.74
CA GLU A 179 -0.36 10.55 -0.66
C GLU A 179 -0.51 9.39 0.34
N ARG A 180 0.40 8.41 0.30
CA ARG A 180 0.41 7.31 1.27
C ARG A 180 0.61 7.81 2.70
N ASN A 181 1.48 8.80 2.90
CA ASN A 181 1.69 9.41 4.21
C ASN A 181 0.45 10.18 4.67
N ARG A 182 -0.18 10.96 3.77
CA ARG A 182 -1.45 11.65 4.02
C ARG A 182 -2.55 10.68 4.45
N GLN A 183 -2.72 9.58 3.74
CA GLN A 183 -3.69 8.53 4.08
C GLN A 183 -3.42 7.91 5.46
N ARG A 184 -2.15 7.65 5.79
CA ARG A 184 -1.77 7.14 7.12
C ARG A 184 -2.07 8.14 8.23
N MET A 185 -1.80 9.42 8.00
CA MET A 185 -2.13 10.48 8.95
C MET A 185 -3.64 10.58 9.16
N ASN A 186 -4.41 10.56 8.07
CA ASN A 186 -5.88 10.58 8.13
C ASN A 186 -6.45 9.32 8.81
N ALA A 187 -5.80 8.16 8.68
CA ALA A 187 -6.21 6.94 9.37
C ALA A 187 -5.86 6.95 10.87
N ALA A 188 -4.75 7.59 11.24
CA ALA A 188 -4.27 7.64 12.62
C ALA A 188 -4.97 8.73 13.45
N ASP A 189 -5.23 9.89 12.85
CA ASP A 189 -5.88 11.02 13.51
C ASP A 189 -7.22 11.36 12.83
N PRO A 190 -8.36 11.12 13.51
CA PRO A 190 -9.68 11.52 13.01
C PRO A 190 -9.84 13.04 12.80
N ASN A 191 -8.98 13.86 13.40
CA ASN A 191 -9.05 15.31 13.37
C ASN A 191 -8.01 15.96 12.43
N THR A 192 -7.48 15.23 11.46
CA THR A 192 -6.71 15.86 10.38
C THR A 192 -7.59 16.88 9.61
N PRO A 193 -6.99 17.94 9.03
CA PRO A 193 -7.72 18.94 8.25
C PRO A 193 -8.62 18.30 7.17
N ASP A 194 -8.10 17.31 6.46
CA ASP A 194 -8.85 16.58 5.43
C ASP A 194 -10.09 15.88 5.98
N ASN A 195 -9.95 15.18 7.12
CA ASN A 195 -11.07 14.48 7.74
C ASN A 195 -12.09 15.46 8.32
N VAL A 196 -11.64 16.64 8.78
CA VAL A 196 -12.54 17.72 9.24
C VAL A 196 -13.31 18.31 8.07
N GLU A 197 -12.63 18.59 6.95
CA GLU A 197 -13.28 19.10 5.73
C GLU A 197 -14.27 18.10 5.14
N ALA A 198 -13.89 16.82 5.06
CA ALA A 198 -14.79 15.76 4.61
C ALA A 198 -16.03 15.64 5.51
N ARG A 199 -15.87 15.77 6.84
CA ARG A 199 -17.01 15.80 7.78
C ARG A 199 -17.91 17.01 7.56
N LYS A 200 -17.33 18.20 7.36
CA LYS A 200 -18.09 19.43 7.08
C LYS A 200 -18.88 19.31 5.79
N GLN A 201 -18.26 18.80 4.72
CA GLN A 201 -18.95 18.57 3.46
C GLN A 201 -20.11 17.57 3.61
N ALA A 202 -19.88 16.46 4.32
CA ALA A 202 -20.93 15.48 4.58
C ALA A 202 -22.07 16.05 5.43
N GLU A 203 -21.78 16.91 6.41
CA GLU A 203 -22.78 17.59 7.23
C GLU A 203 -23.56 18.63 6.42
N GLU A 204 -22.90 19.40 5.55
CA GLU A 204 -23.54 20.36 4.65
C GLU A 204 -24.49 19.68 3.65
N GLU A 205 -24.06 18.55 3.07
CA GLU A 205 -24.88 17.73 2.16
C GLU A 205 -26.08 17.13 2.90
N PHE A 206 -25.86 16.58 4.10
CA PHE A 206 -26.93 16.05 4.93
C PHE A 206 -27.96 17.11 5.31
N ASN A 207 -27.51 18.29 5.77
CA ASN A 207 -28.39 19.39 6.15
C ASN A 207 -29.18 19.91 4.95
N GLN A 208 -28.56 19.95 3.77
CA GLN A 208 -29.25 20.30 2.53
C GLN A 208 -30.33 19.28 2.16
N GLU A 209 -30.02 17.98 2.19
CA GLU A 209 -31.00 16.93 1.90
C GLU A 209 -32.16 16.94 2.90
N MET A 210 -31.85 17.06 4.19
CA MET A 210 -32.84 17.16 5.27
C MET A 210 -33.74 18.38 5.12
N ALA A 211 -33.19 19.52 4.71
CA ALA A 211 -33.97 20.73 4.43
C ALA A 211 -34.95 20.52 3.27
N HIS A 212 -34.50 19.90 2.18
CA HIS A 212 -35.36 19.55 1.05
C HIS A 212 -36.45 18.55 1.43
N ALA A 213 -36.12 17.52 2.20
CA ALA A 213 -37.08 16.53 2.68
C ALA A 213 -38.13 17.16 3.61
N SER A 214 -37.69 18.07 4.50
CA SER A 214 -38.56 18.78 5.43
C SER A 214 -39.52 19.73 4.70
N ALA A 215 -39.03 20.49 3.71
CA ALA A 215 -39.88 21.34 2.88
C ALA A 215 -40.93 20.50 2.11
N ARG A 216 -40.53 19.36 1.51
CA ARG A 216 -41.48 18.43 0.86
C ARG A 216 -42.53 17.88 1.81
N ARG A 217 -42.16 17.60 3.06
CA ARG A 217 -43.11 17.18 4.10
C ARG A 217 -44.07 18.32 4.46
N ASN A 218 -43.57 19.54 4.61
CA ASN A 218 -44.36 20.71 4.94
C ASN A 218 -45.37 21.04 3.84
N ASP A 219 -44.98 20.92 2.56
CA ASP A 219 -45.89 21.03 1.42
C ASP A 219 -47.05 20.04 1.51
N ARG A 220 -46.78 18.79 1.90
CA ARG A 220 -47.82 17.77 2.10
C ARG A 220 -48.74 18.12 3.27
N LEU A 221 -48.23 18.69 4.36
CA LEU A 221 -49.04 19.12 5.50
C LEU A 221 -49.94 20.30 5.12
N ARG A 222 -49.41 21.28 4.39
CA ARG A 222 -50.21 22.41 3.86
C ARG A 222 -51.32 21.93 2.94
N ALA A 223 -51.08 20.91 2.11
CA ALA A 223 -52.11 20.29 1.28
C ALA A 223 -53.25 19.62 2.08
N THR A 224 -52.99 19.20 3.33
CA THR A 224 -54.04 18.69 4.24
C THR A 224 -54.79 19.78 5.00
N GLY A 225 -54.46 21.06 4.78
CA GLY A 225 -55.09 22.20 5.46
C GLY A 225 -54.47 22.55 6.81
N VAL A 226 -53.35 21.93 7.18
CA VAL A 226 -52.61 22.25 8.41
C VAL A 226 -51.70 23.45 8.14
N MET A 227 -51.83 24.51 8.94
CA MET A 227 -50.91 25.64 8.90
C MET A 227 -49.68 25.36 9.77
N LEU A 228 -48.50 25.66 9.22
CA LEU A 228 -47.23 25.57 9.92
C LEU A 228 -46.73 26.96 10.34
N ARG A 229 -45.80 26.98 11.28
CA ARG A 229 -45.22 28.22 11.80
C ARG A 229 -44.54 29.01 10.69
N GLY A 230 -44.96 30.25 10.50
CA GLY A 230 -44.43 31.15 9.47
C GLY A 230 -45.17 31.08 8.13
N ASP A 231 -46.17 30.20 7.99
CA ASP A 231 -47.04 30.19 6.82
C ASP A 231 -47.95 31.42 6.77
N ALA A 232 -48.25 31.87 5.55
CA ALA A 232 -49.22 32.93 5.29
C ALA A 232 -50.49 32.36 4.64
N LYS A 233 -51.66 32.85 5.07
CA LYS A 233 -52.93 32.51 4.43
C LYS A 233 -53.28 33.59 3.40
N ARG A 234 -53.44 33.20 2.14
CA ARG A 234 -53.89 34.12 1.09
C ARG A 234 -55.36 34.46 1.26
N VAL A 235 -55.80 35.55 0.62
CA VAL A 235 -57.21 35.96 0.55
C VAL A 235 -58.10 34.85 -0.07
N SER A 236 -57.51 33.99 -0.92
CA SER A 236 -58.14 32.78 -1.48
C SER A 236 -58.35 31.64 -0.48
N GLY A 237 -57.84 31.76 0.75
CA GLY A 237 -57.86 30.71 1.77
C GLY A 237 -56.71 29.70 1.68
N GLU A 238 -55.88 29.77 0.63
CA GLU A 238 -54.72 28.90 0.40
C GLU A 238 -53.58 29.20 1.40
N ILE A 239 -52.99 28.15 1.96
CA ILE A 239 -51.85 28.21 2.88
C ILE A 239 -50.57 28.17 2.05
N VAL A 240 -49.74 29.21 2.15
CA VAL A 240 -48.51 29.35 1.35
C VAL A 240 -47.28 29.36 2.24
N ALA A 241 -46.26 28.63 1.79
CA ALA A 241 -44.96 28.53 2.43
C ALA A 241 -44.28 29.90 2.61
N PRO A 242 -43.45 30.08 3.65
CA PRO A 242 -42.57 31.24 3.74
C PRO A 242 -41.54 31.26 2.61
N HIS A 243 -41.13 32.45 2.19
CA HIS A 243 -40.11 32.60 1.16
C HIS A 243 -38.77 32.01 1.62
N GLY A 244 -38.15 31.17 0.79
CA GLY A 244 -36.86 30.55 1.10
C GLY A 244 -36.91 29.49 2.21
N GLU A 245 -38.04 28.79 2.40
CA GLU A 245 -38.23 27.79 3.46
C GLU A 245 -37.11 26.73 3.53
N THR A 246 -36.62 26.23 2.41
CA THR A 246 -35.50 25.27 2.40
C THR A 246 -34.21 25.88 2.97
N ALA A 247 -33.91 27.13 2.63
CA ALA A 247 -32.73 27.82 3.13
C ALA A 247 -32.86 28.15 4.62
N SER A 248 -34.05 28.51 5.10
CA SER A 248 -34.28 28.76 6.53
C SER A 248 -34.23 27.49 7.36
N ILE A 249 -34.77 26.37 6.85
CA ILE A 249 -34.64 25.05 7.50
C ILE A 249 -33.16 24.64 7.54
N LYS A 250 -32.41 24.79 6.44
CA LYS A 250 -30.97 24.48 6.41
C LYS A 250 -30.20 25.32 7.43
N ALA A 251 -30.41 26.65 7.46
CA ALA A 251 -29.73 27.54 8.40
C ALA A 251 -30.01 27.18 9.87
N ASN A 252 -31.22 26.72 10.18
CA ASN A 252 -31.55 26.24 11.51
C ASN A 252 -30.88 24.91 11.86
N LEU A 253 -30.76 23.98 10.90
CA LEU A 253 -30.02 22.73 11.07
C LEU A 253 -28.52 22.99 11.28
N ASP A 254 -27.94 23.91 10.50
CA ASP A 254 -26.55 24.36 10.66
C ASP A 254 -26.31 25.03 12.03
N ALA A 255 -27.33 25.69 12.58
CA ALA A 255 -27.31 26.26 13.95
C ALA A 255 -27.54 25.21 15.07
N GLY A 256 -27.66 23.92 14.72
CA GLY A 256 -27.84 22.82 15.68
C GLY A 256 -29.28 22.64 16.18
N MET A 257 -30.28 23.24 15.52
CA MET A 257 -31.69 23.02 15.88
C MET A 257 -32.17 21.66 15.38
N SER A 258 -32.81 20.89 16.27
CA SER A 258 -33.35 19.58 15.90
C SER A 258 -34.44 19.68 14.81
N PRO A 259 -34.49 18.74 13.84
CA PRO A 259 -35.51 18.74 12.77
C PRO A 259 -36.94 18.64 13.30
N THR A 260 -37.13 18.07 14.50
CA THR A 260 -38.41 17.99 15.21
C THR A 260 -38.88 19.35 15.76
N ALA A 261 -37.96 20.26 16.09
CA ALA A 261 -38.29 21.62 16.55
C ALA A 261 -38.76 22.51 15.39
N LEU A 262 -38.34 22.21 14.16
CA LEU A 262 -38.68 22.96 12.95
C LEU A 262 -40.05 22.60 12.35
N THR A 263 -40.72 21.62 12.95
CA THR A 263 -41.93 21.01 12.40
C THR A 263 -43.10 20.96 13.39
N ARG A 264 -42.94 21.56 14.58
CA ARG A 264 -44.05 21.73 15.52
C ARG A 264 -44.96 22.88 15.04
N PRO A 265 -46.27 22.63 14.91
CA PRO A 265 -47.26 23.68 14.63
C PRO A 265 -47.31 24.70 15.77
#